data_AF-A0A345Z3K3-F1
#
_entry.id   AF-A0A345Z3K3-F1
#
_cell.length_a   1.000
_cell.length_b   1.000
_cell.length_c   1.000
_cell.angle_alpha   90.00
_cell.angle_beta   90.00
_cell.angle_gamma   90.00
#
_symmetry.space_group_name_H-M   'P 1'
#
loop_
_entity.id
_entity.type
_entity.pdbx_description
1 polymer ?
#
loop_
_entity_poly.entity_id
_entity_poly.type
_entity_poly.pdbx_seq_one_letter_code
_entity_poly.pdbx_strand_id
1 'polypeptide(L)'
;MSQKINEVINFKPIIREIILDDLKSLKNNKSNDFIVNKGMVEEFQKITKKVEPKDFLNDLEALFEKLAKEESFNEAMVISQFIQRYHYFYQTYVNYNNFTDPISAESITNPTATFESIYVPFFSKQIDFYFDNFLAIVRETKLSVWNEVFSTKLNNKISTALTEKDFIEKIARVEEFVLWLQTNSFVDLKSSSLELDSDQQIFLTQLNELKIVLQSVDILVERVLKRVVEVAND
;
A
#
# COMPACT_ATOMS: atom_id res chain seq x y z
N MET A 1 -4.13 10.03 33.64
CA MET A 1 -3.09 9.96 32.62
C MET A 1 -3.63 10.69 31.41
N SER A 2 -2.84 11.54 30.75
CA SER A 2 -3.25 12.11 29.46
C SER A 2 -3.41 10.97 28.45
N GLN A 3 -4.40 11.07 27.56
CA GLN A 3 -4.57 10.10 26.48
C GLN A 3 -3.32 10.14 25.57
N LYS A 4 -2.99 9.00 24.96
CA LYS A 4 -1.91 8.93 23.96
C LYS A 4 -2.46 9.28 22.58
N ILE A 5 -1.61 9.78 21.69
CA ILE A 5 -2.08 10.19 20.35
C ILE A 5 -2.66 9.02 19.54
N ASN A 6 -2.13 7.79 19.68
CA ASN A 6 -2.68 6.60 19.03
C ASN A 6 -4.04 6.15 19.57
N GLU A 7 -4.42 6.60 20.76
CA GLU A 7 -5.76 6.37 21.31
C GLU A 7 -6.78 7.30 20.67
N VAL A 8 -6.37 8.52 20.32
CA VAL A 8 -7.24 9.55 19.72
C VAL A 8 -7.31 9.43 18.20
N ILE A 9 -6.15 9.30 17.55
CA ILE A 9 -6.02 9.09 16.10
C ILE A 9 -5.66 7.62 15.87
N ASN A 10 -6.65 6.75 16.08
CA ASN A 10 -6.47 5.32 15.95
C ASN A 10 -6.53 4.88 14.48
N PHE A 11 -5.52 4.13 14.02
CA PHE A 11 -5.50 3.61 12.64
C PHE A 11 -6.48 2.46 12.40
N LYS A 12 -6.97 1.76 13.43
CA LYS A 12 -7.98 0.68 13.26
C LYS A 12 -9.25 1.15 12.54
N PRO A 13 -9.97 2.20 13.00
CA PRO A 13 -11.15 2.69 12.30
C PRO A 13 -10.82 3.16 10.87
N ILE A 14 -9.67 3.81 10.67
CA ILE A 14 -9.22 4.26 9.35
C ILE A 14 -9.06 3.07 8.38
N ILE A 15 -8.33 2.02 8.79
CA ILE A 15 -8.13 0.81 7.98
C ILE A 15 -9.46 0.10 7.73
N ARG A 16 -10.37 0.11 8.72
CA ARG A 16 -11.71 -0.45 8.58
C ARG A 16 -12.56 0.31 7.55
N GLU A 17 -12.44 1.62 7.45
CA GLU A 17 -13.10 2.38 6.38
C GLU A 17 -12.57 2.00 5.01
N ILE A 18 -11.24 1.84 4.88
CA ILE A 18 -10.60 1.46 3.62
C ILE A 18 -11.12 0.07 3.16
N ILE A 19 -11.23 -0.93 4.04
CA ILE A 19 -11.74 -2.25 3.65
C ILE A 19 -13.22 -2.25 3.29
N LEU A 20 -14.00 -1.34 3.87
CA LEU A 20 -15.40 -1.15 3.47
C LEU A 20 -15.51 -0.51 2.08
N ASP A 21 -14.63 0.44 1.75
CA ASP A 21 -14.55 1.05 0.43
C ASP A 21 -14.05 0.05 -0.63
N ASP A 22 -13.13 -0.84 -0.26
CA ASP A 22 -12.70 -1.96 -1.11
C ASP A 22 -13.86 -2.92 -1.41
N LEU A 23 -14.64 -3.32 -0.40
CA LEU A 23 -15.84 -4.14 -0.59
C LEU A 23 -16.87 -3.44 -1.49
N LYS A 24 -17.05 -2.13 -1.31
CA LYS A 24 -17.97 -1.33 -2.15
C LYS A 24 -17.50 -1.31 -3.60
N SER A 25 -16.19 -1.21 -3.83
CA SER A 25 -15.58 -1.24 -5.15
C SER A 25 -15.75 -2.62 -5.81
N LEU A 26 -15.55 -3.71 -5.05
CA LEU A 26 -15.82 -5.07 -5.51
C LEU A 26 -17.28 -5.30 -5.89
N LYS A 27 -18.23 -4.83 -5.06
CA LYS A 27 -19.68 -4.94 -5.33
C LYS A 27 -20.14 -4.18 -6.56
N ASN A 28 -19.52 -3.02 -6.79
CA ASN A 28 -19.88 -2.13 -7.88
C ASN A 28 -19.00 -2.31 -9.11
N ASN A 29 -18.20 -3.38 -9.17
CA ASN A 29 -17.36 -3.64 -10.33
C ASN A 29 -18.25 -3.89 -11.56
N LYS A 30 -18.21 -2.94 -12.50
CA LYS A 30 -18.89 -3.00 -13.80
C LYS A 30 -17.92 -3.31 -14.94
N SER A 31 -16.68 -3.70 -14.63
CA SER A 31 -15.70 -4.05 -15.65
C SER A 31 -16.19 -5.25 -16.46
N ASN A 32 -16.16 -5.12 -17.78
CA ASN A 32 -16.41 -6.23 -18.68
C ASN A 32 -15.23 -7.22 -18.72
N ASP A 33 -14.05 -6.79 -18.25
CA ASP A 33 -12.81 -7.56 -18.33
C ASP A 33 -12.65 -8.55 -17.17
N PHE A 34 -13.36 -8.32 -16.05
CA PHE A 34 -13.35 -9.21 -14.90
C PHE A 34 -14.69 -9.19 -14.17
N ILE A 35 -15.42 -10.31 -14.25
CA ILE A 35 -16.69 -10.51 -13.55
C ILE A 35 -16.38 -11.08 -12.17
N VAL A 36 -16.63 -10.28 -11.14
CA VAL A 36 -16.43 -10.70 -9.75
C VAL A 36 -17.48 -11.74 -9.35
N ASN A 37 -17.03 -12.92 -8.89
CA ASN A 37 -17.91 -13.94 -8.35
C ASN A 37 -18.65 -13.45 -7.08
N LYS A 38 -19.97 -13.63 -7.02
CA LYS A 38 -20.79 -13.26 -5.86
C LYS A 38 -20.35 -13.95 -4.56
N GLY A 39 -19.93 -15.21 -4.63
CA GLY A 39 -19.41 -15.95 -3.47
C GLY A 39 -18.15 -15.33 -2.89
N MET A 40 -17.23 -14.84 -3.73
CA MET A 40 -16.06 -14.10 -3.27
C MET A 40 -16.46 -12.81 -2.54
N VAL A 41 -17.43 -12.07 -3.08
CA VAL A 41 -17.95 -10.85 -2.45
C VAL A 41 -18.60 -11.12 -1.09
N GLU A 42 -19.34 -12.22 -0.97
CA GLU A 42 -19.95 -12.64 0.29
C GLU A 42 -18.91 -13.01 1.34
N GLU A 43 -17.86 -13.74 0.97
CA GLU A 43 -16.74 -14.03 1.87
C GLU A 43 -16.01 -12.73 2.26
N PHE A 44 -15.69 -11.86 1.29
CA PHE A 44 -15.06 -10.56 1.57
C PHE A 44 -15.91 -9.69 2.50
N GLN A 45 -17.23 -9.71 2.36
CA GLN A 45 -18.14 -9.01 3.26
C GLN A 45 -18.11 -9.54 4.69
N LYS A 46 -17.74 -10.80 4.92
CA LYS A 46 -17.53 -11.32 6.29
C LYS A 46 -16.26 -10.72 6.90
N ILE A 47 -15.21 -10.57 6.10
CA ILE A 47 -13.93 -9.96 6.51
C ILE A 47 -14.16 -8.54 7.03
N THR A 48 -14.96 -7.73 6.33
CA THR A 48 -15.21 -6.32 6.71
C THR A 48 -15.97 -6.15 8.03
N LYS A 49 -16.47 -7.23 8.64
CA LYS A 49 -17.14 -7.18 9.95
C LYS A 49 -16.16 -7.19 11.12
N LYS A 50 -14.89 -7.54 10.88
CA LYS A 50 -13.84 -7.52 11.90
C LYS A 50 -13.41 -6.08 12.23
N VAL A 51 -12.58 -5.95 13.27
CA VAL A 51 -12.08 -4.65 13.77
C VAL A 51 -10.56 -4.59 13.75
N GLU A 52 -9.88 -5.71 14.03
CA GLU A 52 -8.43 -5.75 14.10
C GLU A 52 -7.79 -5.88 12.71
N PRO A 53 -6.82 -5.01 12.35
CA PRO A 53 -6.13 -5.10 11.06
C PRO A 53 -5.50 -6.48 10.77
N LYS A 54 -5.02 -7.16 11.81
CA LYS A 54 -4.47 -8.52 11.70
C LYS A 54 -5.53 -9.54 11.28
N ASP A 55 -6.76 -9.39 11.76
CA ASP A 55 -7.85 -10.29 11.40
C ASP A 55 -8.23 -10.14 9.92
N PHE A 56 -8.20 -8.91 9.39
CA PHE A 56 -8.40 -8.69 7.95
C PHE A 56 -7.37 -9.45 7.12
N LEU A 57 -6.08 -9.36 7.49
CA LEU A 57 -5.01 -10.07 6.80
C LEU A 57 -5.21 -11.60 6.84
N ASN A 58 -5.41 -12.16 8.04
CA ASN A 58 -5.58 -13.60 8.21
C ASN A 58 -6.79 -14.14 7.42
N ASP A 59 -7.92 -13.42 7.45
CA ASP A 59 -9.13 -13.85 6.74
C ASP A 59 -8.97 -13.70 5.21
N LEU A 60 -8.20 -12.72 4.73
CA LEU A 60 -7.84 -12.59 3.31
C LEU A 60 -6.93 -13.72 2.85
N GLU A 61 -5.94 -14.10 3.66
CA GLU A 61 -5.08 -15.27 3.40
C GLU A 61 -5.90 -16.57 3.33
N ALA A 62 -6.83 -16.77 4.26
CA ALA A 62 -7.73 -17.92 4.25
C ALA A 62 -8.64 -17.93 3.00
N LEU A 63 -9.14 -16.76 2.58
CA LEU A 63 -9.94 -16.63 1.35
C LEU A 63 -9.10 -16.93 0.10
N PHE A 64 -7.85 -16.45 0.05
CA PHE A 64 -6.92 -16.76 -1.03
C PHE A 64 -6.68 -18.26 -1.15
N GLU A 65 -6.36 -18.95 -0.05
CA GLU A 65 -6.14 -20.40 -0.06
C GLU A 65 -7.38 -21.17 -0.52
N LYS A 66 -8.58 -20.73 -0.11
CA LYS A 66 -9.83 -21.32 -0.55
C LYS A 66 -10.00 -21.18 -2.06
N LEU A 67 -9.82 -19.97 -2.60
CA LEU A 67 -9.94 -19.71 -4.04
C LEU A 67 -8.90 -20.47 -4.86
N ALA A 68 -7.67 -20.58 -4.36
CA ALA A 68 -6.61 -21.35 -5.01
C ALA A 68 -6.95 -22.85 -5.07
N LYS A 69 -7.52 -23.42 -3.99
CA LYS A 69 -8.01 -24.82 -3.96
C LYS A 69 -9.21 -25.05 -4.88
N GLU A 70 -10.04 -24.02 -5.07
CA GLU A 70 -11.18 -24.01 -5.99
C GLU A 70 -10.77 -23.66 -7.44
N GLU A 71 -9.47 -23.57 -7.74
CA GLU A 71 -8.92 -23.20 -9.05
C GLU A 71 -9.46 -21.86 -9.61
N SER A 72 -9.96 -20.98 -8.73
CA SER A 72 -10.48 -19.65 -9.05
C SER A 72 -9.34 -18.63 -9.11
N PHE A 73 -8.42 -18.83 -10.07
CA PHE A 73 -7.14 -18.11 -10.11
C PHE A 73 -7.27 -16.60 -10.27
N ASN A 74 -8.22 -16.11 -11.06
CA ASN A 74 -8.40 -14.66 -11.25
C ASN A 74 -8.83 -13.98 -9.94
N GLU A 75 -9.78 -14.58 -9.22
CA GLU A 75 -10.20 -14.13 -7.89
C GLU A 75 -9.05 -14.25 -6.89
N ALA A 76 -8.28 -15.35 -6.90
CA ALA A 76 -7.11 -15.50 -6.05
C ALA A 76 -6.07 -14.39 -6.31
N MET A 77 -5.83 -14.02 -7.57
CA MET A 77 -4.96 -12.90 -7.92
C MET A 77 -5.49 -11.54 -7.44
N VAL A 78 -6.80 -11.34 -7.44
CA VAL A 78 -7.40 -10.12 -6.85
C VAL A 78 -7.22 -10.11 -5.34
N ILE A 79 -7.47 -11.23 -4.67
CA ILE A 79 -7.26 -11.35 -3.21
C ILE A 79 -5.79 -11.18 -2.84
N SER A 80 -4.83 -11.67 -3.63
CA SER A 80 -3.41 -11.47 -3.34
C SER A 80 -3.00 -10.00 -3.32
N GLN A 81 -3.63 -9.15 -4.14
CA GLN A 81 -3.40 -7.69 -4.09
C GLN A 81 -3.93 -7.08 -2.79
N PHE A 82 -5.10 -7.53 -2.32
CA PHE A 82 -5.61 -7.13 -1.01
C PHE A 82 -4.69 -7.60 0.11
N ILE A 83 -4.20 -8.85 0.09
CA ILE A 83 -3.26 -9.36 1.09
C ILE A 83 -2.04 -8.43 1.21
N GLN A 84 -1.42 -8.06 0.09
CA GLN A 84 -0.25 -7.14 0.10
C GLN A 84 -0.59 -5.78 0.75
N ARG A 85 -1.74 -5.20 0.41
CA ARG A 85 -2.22 -3.95 1.02
C ARG A 85 -2.48 -4.08 2.53
N TYR A 86 -3.20 -5.12 2.95
CA TYR A 86 -3.57 -5.30 4.36
C TYR A 86 -2.40 -5.76 5.22
N HIS A 87 -1.41 -6.41 4.62
CA HIS A 87 -0.11 -6.65 5.25
C HIS A 87 0.61 -5.33 5.54
N TYR A 88 0.70 -4.43 4.55
CA TYR A 88 1.22 -3.07 4.76
C TYR A 88 0.46 -2.32 5.86
N PHE A 89 -0.87 -2.31 5.83
CA PHE A 89 -1.67 -1.63 6.85
C PHE A 89 -1.49 -2.20 8.25
N TYR A 90 -1.40 -3.53 8.38
CA TYR A 90 -1.15 -4.16 9.68
C TYR A 90 0.23 -3.78 10.23
N GLN A 91 1.29 -3.87 9.42
CA GLN A 91 2.63 -3.46 9.85
C GLN A 91 2.68 -1.97 10.19
N THR A 92 2.04 -1.13 9.38
CA THR A 92 1.97 0.31 9.61
C THR A 92 1.22 0.64 10.89
N TYR A 93 0.11 -0.06 11.19
CA TYR A 93 -0.61 0.07 12.45
C TYR A 93 0.28 -0.25 13.66
N VAL A 94 1.04 -1.35 13.61
CA VAL A 94 1.97 -1.73 14.68
C VAL A 94 3.08 -0.68 14.83
N ASN A 95 3.69 -0.26 13.73
CA ASN A 95 4.75 0.75 13.72
C ASN A 95 4.25 2.10 14.24
N TYR A 96 3.04 2.51 13.83
CA TYR A 96 2.40 3.73 14.29
C TYR A 96 2.23 3.71 15.80
N ASN A 97 1.65 2.65 16.36
CA ASN A 97 1.47 2.56 17.81
C ASN A 97 2.79 2.65 18.55
N ASN A 98 3.84 1.98 18.06
CA ASN A 98 5.16 2.03 18.70
C ASN A 98 5.80 3.43 18.58
N PHE A 99 5.67 4.09 17.42
CA PHE A 99 6.20 5.42 17.17
C PHE A 99 5.52 6.49 18.05
N THR A 100 4.22 6.31 18.29
CA THR A 100 3.38 7.29 18.96
C THR A 100 3.07 6.98 20.43
N ASP A 101 3.43 5.79 20.93
CA ASP A 101 3.25 5.41 22.33
C ASP A 101 3.75 6.46 23.35
N PRO A 102 4.90 7.13 23.14
CA PRO A 102 5.39 8.14 24.08
C PRO A 102 4.77 9.54 23.87
N ILE A 103 3.90 9.73 22.87
CA ILE A 103 3.37 11.05 22.48
C ILE A 103 1.98 11.27 23.12
N SER A 104 1.88 12.31 23.95
CA SER A 104 0.62 12.73 24.58
C SER A 104 -0.33 13.32 23.53
N ALA A 105 -1.63 13.05 23.65
CA ALA A 105 -2.66 13.67 22.81
C ALA A 105 -2.72 15.20 23.00
N GLU A 106 -2.20 15.74 24.09
CA GLU A 106 -2.07 17.19 24.31
C GLU A 106 -1.13 17.88 23.30
N SER A 107 -0.32 17.11 22.54
CA SER A 107 0.49 17.66 21.45
C SER A 107 -0.34 17.99 20.20
N ILE A 108 -1.60 17.55 20.14
CA ILE A 108 -2.53 17.90 19.06
C ILE A 108 -2.94 19.36 19.29
N THR A 109 -2.53 20.23 18.37
CA THR A 109 -2.73 21.69 18.51
C THR A 109 -3.61 22.22 17.40
N ASN A 110 -3.07 22.34 16.19
CA ASN A 110 -3.83 22.59 14.97
C ASN A 110 -3.52 21.49 13.95
N PRO A 111 -4.41 21.25 12.96
CA PRO A 111 -4.24 20.15 12.01
C PRO A 111 -2.88 20.17 11.31
N THR A 112 -2.44 21.32 10.82
CA THR A 112 -1.18 21.48 10.08
C THR A 112 0.02 21.13 10.93
N ALA A 113 0.18 21.77 12.10
CA ALA A 113 1.31 21.52 12.98
C ALA A 113 1.33 20.08 13.51
N THR A 114 0.15 19.50 13.78
CA THR A 114 0.04 18.09 14.22
C THR A 114 0.48 17.14 13.11
N PHE A 115 0.05 17.40 11.87
CA PHE A 115 0.43 16.59 10.72
C PHE A 115 1.93 16.69 10.43
N GLU A 116 2.46 17.91 10.38
CA GLU A 116 3.89 18.18 10.10
C GLU A 116 4.82 17.61 11.17
N SER A 117 4.47 17.69 12.45
CA SER A 117 5.38 17.27 13.53
C SER A 117 5.36 15.76 13.79
N ILE A 118 4.26 15.08 13.46
CA ILE A 118 4.05 13.68 13.86
C ILE A 118 3.96 12.77 12.63
N TYR A 119 3.09 13.11 11.68
CA TYR A 119 2.74 12.23 10.58
C TYR A 119 3.70 12.34 9.41
N VAL A 120 4.23 13.54 9.12
CA VAL A 120 5.27 13.71 8.09
C VAL A 120 6.52 12.88 8.40
N PRO A 121 7.13 12.94 9.60
CA PRO A 121 8.29 12.09 9.91
C PRO A 121 7.97 10.59 9.86
N PHE A 122 6.76 10.21 10.27
CA PHE A 122 6.31 8.81 10.24
C PHE A 122 6.20 8.29 8.80
N PHE A 123 5.42 8.96 7.95
CA PHE A 123 5.17 8.52 6.57
C PHE A 123 6.41 8.68 5.68
N SER A 124 7.22 9.74 5.85
CA SER A 124 8.50 9.86 5.14
C SER A 124 9.39 8.65 5.38
N LYS A 125 9.52 8.20 6.63
CA LYS A 125 10.30 7.00 6.96
C LYS A 125 9.72 5.72 6.36
N GLN A 126 8.40 5.60 6.26
CA GLN A 126 7.78 4.46 5.60
C GLN A 126 8.11 4.46 4.09
N ILE A 127 7.97 5.61 3.42
CA ILE A 127 8.30 5.76 2.00
C ILE A 127 9.77 5.41 1.74
N ASP A 128 10.67 5.98 2.54
CA ASP A 128 12.11 5.73 2.40
C ASP A 128 12.42 4.25 2.61
N PHE A 129 11.85 3.61 3.63
CA PHE A 129 12.04 2.18 3.90
C PHE A 129 11.65 1.29 2.71
N TYR A 130 10.49 1.52 2.08
CA TYR A 130 10.05 0.70 0.96
C TYR A 130 10.86 0.95 -0.31
N PHE A 131 11.24 2.20 -0.58
CA PHE A 131 12.10 2.50 -1.72
C PHE A 131 13.52 1.94 -1.54
N ASP A 132 14.12 2.08 -0.36
CA ASP A 132 15.46 1.54 -0.07
C ASP A 132 15.51 0.02 -0.20
N ASN A 133 14.50 -0.67 0.37
CA ASN A 133 14.40 -2.13 0.26
C ASN A 133 14.24 -2.58 -1.20
N PHE A 134 13.41 -1.88 -1.97
CA PHE A 134 13.24 -2.20 -3.39
C PHE A 134 14.49 -1.85 -4.21
N LEU A 135 15.21 -0.79 -3.86
CA LEU A 135 16.47 -0.46 -4.52
C LEU A 135 17.54 -1.53 -4.27
N ALA A 136 17.57 -2.16 -3.09
CA ALA A 136 18.43 -3.30 -2.82
C ALA A 136 18.10 -4.47 -3.76
N ILE A 137 16.82 -4.79 -3.93
CA ILE A 137 16.34 -5.79 -4.90
C ILE A 137 16.80 -5.44 -6.33
N VAL A 138 16.59 -4.20 -6.78
CA VAL A 138 16.99 -3.75 -8.13
C VAL A 138 18.49 -3.95 -8.36
N ARG A 139 19.33 -3.69 -7.35
CA ARG A 139 20.80 -3.86 -7.43
C ARG A 139 21.22 -5.34 -7.57
N GLU A 140 20.45 -6.25 -7.02
CA GLU A 140 20.70 -7.70 -7.10
C GLU A 140 20.19 -8.32 -8.41
N THR A 141 19.25 -7.64 -9.09
CA THR A 141 18.69 -8.10 -10.36
C THR A 141 19.58 -7.75 -11.57
N LYS A 142 19.34 -8.44 -12.70
CA LYS A 142 19.98 -8.13 -13.99
C LYS A 142 19.17 -7.11 -14.81
N LEU A 143 18.42 -6.23 -14.14
CA LEU A 143 17.45 -5.35 -14.79
C LEU A 143 18.05 -4.48 -15.90
N SER A 144 19.26 -3.98 -15.72
CA SER A 144 19.96 -3.18 -16.75
C SER A 144 20.30 -3.99 -18.00
N VAL A 145 20.54 -5.29 -17.86
CA VAL A 145 20.78 -6.21 -18.98
C VAL A 145 19.46 -6.57 -19.67
N TRP A 146 18.39 -6.77 -18.89
CA TRP A 146 17.06 -7.08 -19.44
C TRP A 146 16.46 -5.90 -20.20
N ASN A 147 16.60 -4.68 -19.65
CA ASN A 147 16.10 -3.45 -20.24
C ASN A 147 16.77 -2.21 -19.62
N GLU A 148 17.81 -1.70 -20.28
CA GLU A 148 18.58 -0.54 -19.83
C GLU A 148 17.72 0.72 -19.67
N VAL A 149 16.81 0.97 -20.61
CA VAL A 149 15.93 2.16 -20.61
C VAL A 149 14.99 2.14 -19.41
N PHE A 150 14.36 0.98 -19.15
CA PHE A 150 13.49 0.80 -18.00
C PHE A 150 14.28 0.90 -16.69
N SER A 151 15.43 0.21 -16.61
CA SER A 151 16.32 0.24 -15.44
C SER A 151 16.74 1.67 -15.07
N THR A 152 17.17 2.46 -16.06
CA THR A 152 17.58 3.86 -15.86
C THR A 152 16.43 4.72 -15.36
N LYS A 153 15.25 4.60 -15.98
CA LYS A 153 14.06 5.36 -15.56
C LYS A 153 13.59 4.97 -14.15
N LEU A 154 13.60 3.67 -13.84
CA LEU A 154 13.24 3.14 -12.52
C LEU A 154 14.17 3.71 -11.44
N ASN A 155 15.49 3.57 -11.63
CA ASN A 155 16.48 4.06 -10.68
C ASN A 155 16.38 5.57 -10.46
N ASN A 156 16.18 6.34 -11.53
CA ASN A 156 16.00 7.79 -11.42
C ASN A 156 14.76 8.15 -10.59
N LYS A 157 13.61 7.51 -10.85
CA LYS A 157 12.40 7.80 -10.08
C LYS A 157 12.52 7.44 -8.60
N ILE A 158 13.09 6.28 -8.30
CA ILE A 158 13.36 5.85 -6.91
C ILE A 158 14.30 6.85 -6.23
N SER A 159 15.41 7.20 -6.88
CA SER A 159 16.40 8.11 -6.32
C SER A 159 15.82 9.50 -6.07
N THR A 160 15.05 10.05 -7.01
CA THR A 160 14.37 11.34 -6.84
C THR A 160 13.44 11.32 -5.63
N ALA A 161 12.61 10.29 -5.47
CA ALA A 161 11.69 10.16 -4.33
C ALA A 161 12.44 10.03 -2.98
N LEU A 162 13.55 9.30 -2.94
CA LEU A 162 14.39 9.15 -1.75
C LEU A 162 15.07 10.47 -1.36
N THR A 163 15.56 11.24 -2.33
CA THR A 163 16.27 12.50 -2.06
C THR A 163 15.35 13.68 -1.75
N GLU A 164 14.06 13.57 -2.05
CA GLU A 164 13.08 14.63 -1.77
C GLU A 164 12.88 14.77 -0.26
N LYS A 165 12.94 16.01 0.24
CA LYS A 165 12.80 16.34 1.66
C LYS A 165 11.45 16.93 1.98
N ASP A 166 10.86 17.68 1.04
CA ASP A 166 9.52 18.20 1.20
C ASP A 166 8.52 17.04 1.10
N PHE A 167 7.65 16.90 2.10
CA PHE A 167 6.76 15.74 2.16
C PHE A 167 5.68 15.78 1.08
N ILE A 168 5.20 16.97 0.72
CA ILE A 168 4.17 17.14 -0.33
C ILE A 168 4.77 16.70 -1.66
N GLU A 169 5.97 17.19 -1.98
CA GLU A 169 6.71 16.77 -3.16
C GLU A 169 7.05 15.26 -3.11
N LYS A 170 7.44 14.72 -1.94
CA LYS A 170 7.73 13.28 -1.78
C LYS A 170 6.50 12.42 -2.10
N ILE A 171 5.31 12.80 -1.62
CA ILE A 171 4.05 12.12 -1.96
C ILE A 171 3.74 12.25 -3.46
N ALA A 172 3.90 13.45 -4.03
CA ALA A 172 3.72 13.63 -5.48
C ALA A 172 4.66 12.73 -6.30
N ARG A 173 5.92 12.53 -5.86
CA ARG A 173 6.84 11.56 -6.49
C ARG A 173 6.38 10.12 -6.35
N VAL A 174 5.77 9.75 -5.22
CA VAL A 174 5.17 8.43 -5.02
C VAL A 174 4.02 8.20 -6.00
N GLU A 175 3.11 9.16 -6.13
CA GLU A 175 1.99 9.11 -7.08
C GLU A 175 2.48 9.03 -8.54
N GLU A 176 3.44 9.87 -8.93
CA GLU A 176 4.08 9.86 -10.25
C GLU A 176 4.77 8.52 -10.56
N PHE A 177 5.35 7.89 -9.54
CA PHE A 177 5.98 6.58 -9.65
C PHE A 177 4.93 5.48 -9.87
N VAL A 178 3.88 5.45 -9.06
CA VAL A 178 2.77 4.51 -9.20
C VAL A 178 2.11 4.63 -10.57
N LEU A 179 1.80 5.85 -11.02
CA LEU A 179 1.22 6.10 -12.34
C LEU A 179 2.15 5.65 -13.47
N TRP A 180 3.46 5.89 -13.32
CA TRP A 180 4.44 5.40 -14.28
C TRP A 180 4.45 3.86 -14.35
N LEU A 181 4.39 3.16 -13.22
CA LEU A 181 4.31 1.68 -13.20
C LEU A 181 3.03 1.13 -13.84
N GLN A 182 1.92 1.87 -13.76
CA GLN A 182 0.66 1.48 -14.41
C GLN A 182 0.71 1.63 -15.93
N THR A 183 1.49 2.60 -16.43
CA THR A 183 1.53 2.99 -17.85
C THR A 183 2.74 2.44 -18.60
N ASN A 184 3.78 2.01 -17.89
CA ASN A 184 5.03 1.52 -18.46
C ASN A 184 5.32 0.12 -17.90
N SER A 185 4.55 -0.87 -18.33
CA SER A 185 4.80 -2.24 -17.89
C SER A 185 6.15 -2.72 -18.44
N PHE A 186 6.94 -3.37 -17.58
CA PHE A 186 8.20 -4.00 -17.98
C PHE A 186 7.97 -5.07 -19.09
N VAL A 187 6.76 -5.62 -19.17
CA VAL A 187 6.33 -6.60 -20.18
C VAL A 187 6.13 -5.94 -21.55
N ASP A 188 5.49 -4.77 -21.61
CA ASP A 188 5.26 -4.03 -22.87
C ASP A 188 6.55 -3.46 -23.46
N LEU A 189 7.59 -3.33 -22.64
CA LEU A 189 8.90 -2.84 -23.03
C LEU A 189 9.87 -3.96 -23.47
N LYS A 190 9.43 -5.23 -23.46
CA LYS A 190 10.24 -6.37 -23.91
C LYS A 190 9.98 -6.64 -25.40
N SER A 191 10.97 -6.36 -26.24
CA SER A 191 10.99 -6.93 -27.59
C SER A 191 11.52 -8.37 -27.53
N SER A 192 10.85 -9.30 -28.23
CA SER A 192 11.37 -10.56 -28.78
C SER A 192 11.43 -11.88 -27.96
N SER A 193 10.92 -12.00 -26.73
CA SER A 193 10.74 -13.34 -26.10
C SER A 193 9.40 -13.46 -25.36
N LEU A 194 8.61 -14.46 -25.76
CA LEU A 194 7.23 -14.71 -25.28
C LEU A 194 7.17 -15.22 -23.82
N GLU A 195 8.27 -15.67 -23.24
CA GLU A 195 8.31 -16.18 -21.86
C GLU A 195 9.32 -15.39 -21.01
N LEU A 196 8.88 -15.04 -19.80
CA LEU A 196 9.73 -14.44 -18.78
C LEU A 196 10.45 -15.54 -18.01
N ASP A 197 11.75 -15.38 -17.81
CA ASP A 197 12.49 -16.27 -16.92
C ASP A 197 12.07 -16.10 -15.45
N SER A 198 12.50 -17.02 -14.58
CA SER A 198 12.15 -17.00 -13.15
C SER A 198 12.55 -15.70 -12.46
N ASP A 199 13.72 -15.15 -12.81
CA ASP A 199 14.25 -13.93 -12.16
C ASP A 199 13.41 -12.71 -12.56
N GLN A 200 12.98 -12.65 -13.82
CA GLN A 200 12.07 -11.64 -14.34
C GLN A 200 10.68 -11.73 -13.69
N GLN A 201 10.16 -12.94 -13.48
CA GLN A 201 8.89 -13.14 -12.78
C GLN A 201 8.96 -12.66 -11.33
N ILE A 202 10.03 -13.02 -10.60
CA ILE A 202 10.26 -12.56 -9.22
C ILE A 202 10.36 -11.03 -9.16
N PHE A 203 11.12 -10.43 -10.08
CA PHE A 203 11.24 -8.97 -10.16
C PHE A 203 9.89 -8.29 -10.39
N LEU A 204 9.07 -8.81 -11.30
CA LEU A 204 7.73 -8.29 -11.56
C LEU A 204 6.81 -8.40 -10.33
N THR A 205 6.88 -9.51 -9.60
CA THR A 205 6.13 -9.68 -8.36
C THR A 205 6.54 -8.62 -7.33
N GLN A 206 7.84 -8.42 -7.12
CA GLN A 206 8.37 -7.41 -6.19
C GLN A 206 8.00 -5.98 -6.62
N LEU A 207 8.05 -5.69 -7.92
CA LEU A 207 7.65 -4.40 -8.48
C LEU A 207 6.14 -4.13 -8.27
N ASN A 208 5.30 -5.14 -8.46
CA ASN A 208 3.86 -5.03 -8.23
C ASN A 208 3.53 -4.88 -6.74
N GLU A 209 4.25 -5.59 -5.87
CA GLU A 209 4.12 -5.43 -4.42
C GLU A 209 4.48 -4.00 -3.98
N LEU A 210 5.62 -3.46 -4.43
CA LEU A 210 5.99 -2.07 -4.15
C LEU A 210 4.90 -1.10 -4.62
N LYS A 211 4.38 -1.27 -5.84
CA LYS A 211 3.31 -0.43 -6.37
C LYS A 211 2.09 -0.42 -5.44
N ILE A 212 1.65 -1.60 -4.98
CA ILE A 212 0.49 -1.73 -4.10
C ILE A 212 0.77 -1.11 -2.74
N VAL A 213 1.97 -1.30 -2.19
CA VAL A 213 2.38 -0.65 -0.93
C VAL A 213 2.33 0.87 -1.07
N LEU A 214 2.91 1.43 -2.14
CA LEU A 214 2.95 2.87 -2.36
C LEU A 214 1.56 3.48 -2.57
N GLN A 215 0.66 2.80 -3.30
CA GLN A 215 -0.75 3.18 -3.36
C GLN A 215 -1.42 3.17 -1.99
N SER A 216 -1.04 2.22 -1.14
CA SER A 216 -1.59 2.08 0.21
C SER A 216 -1.05 3.16 1.15
N VAL A 217 0.20 3.61 0.98
CA VAL A 217 0.76 4.77 1.67
C VAL A 217 -0.08 6.00 1.37
N ASP A 218 -0.29 6.30 0.09
CA ASP A 218 -1.05 7.46 -0.36
C ASP A 218 -2.47 7.50 0.22
N ILE A 219 -3.22 6.40 0.07
CA ILE A 219 -4.58 6.26 0.65
C ILE A 219 -4.56 6.47 2.16
N LEU A 220 -3.58 5.92 2.88
CA LEU A 220 -3.52 6.02 4.32
C LEU A 220 -3.16 7.44 4.78
N VAL A 221 -2.25 8.11 4.08
CA VAL A 221 -1.90 9.53 4.30
C VAL A 221 -3.14 10.40 4.19
N GLU A 222 -3.93 10.24 3.13
CA GLU A 222 -5.16 11.00 2.92
C GLU A 222 -6.15 10.80 4.08
N ARG A 223 -6.38 9.55 4.51
CA ARG A 223 -7.32 9.23 5.59
C ARG A 223 -6.86 9.71 6.95
N VAL A 224 -5.56 9.63 7.22
CA VAL A 224 -4.98 10.14 8.45
C VAL A 224 -5.07 11.65 8.51
N LEU A 225 -4.82 12.36 7.40
CA LEU A 225 -4.98 13.80 7.33
C LEU A 225 -6.43 14.22 7.64
N LYS A 226 -7.42 13.53 7.05
CA LYS A 226 -8.84 13.75 7.36
C LYS A 226 -9.12 13.57 8.85
N ARG A 227 -8.61 12.49 9.45
CA ARG A 227 -8.80 12.22 10.88
C ARG A 227 -8.11 13.25 11.79
N VAL A 228 -6.93 13.73 11.40
CA VAL A 228 -6.22 14.82 12.11
C VAL A 228 -7.05 16.10 12.09
N VAL A 229 -7.64 16.45 10.94
CA VAL A 229 -8.51 17.63 10.81
C VAL A 229 -9.76 17.50 11.68
N GLU A 230 -10.40 16.33 11.73
CA GLU A 230 -11.56 16.09 12.61
C GLU A 230 -11.19 16.28 14.08
N VAL A 231 -10.15 15.58 14.54
CA VAL A 231 -9.76 15.56 15.95
C VAL A 231 -9.24 16.91 16.45
N ALA A 232 -8.51 17.66 15.62
CA ALA A 232 -7.94 18.94 16.04
C ALA A 232 -8.95 20.11 16.01
N ASN A 233 -10.16 19.88 15.48
CA ASN A 233 -11.24 20.86 15.48
C ASN A 233 -12.36 20.54 16.50
N ASP A 234 -12.31 19.36 17.14
CA ASP A 234 -13.19 18.95 18.24
C ASP A 234 -12.70 19.50 19.59
#